data_AF-A0A7V1SNB6-F1
#
_entry.id   AF-A0A7V1SNB6-F1
#
_cell.length_a   1.000
_cell.length_b   1.000
_cell.length_c   1.000
_cell.angle_alpha   90.00
_cell.angle_beta   90.00
_cell.angle_gamma   90.00
#
_symmetry.space_group_name_H-M   'P 1'
#
loop_
_entity.id
_entity.type
_entity.pdbx_description
1 polymer ?
#
loop_
_entity_poly.entity_id
_entity_poly.type
_entity_poly.pdbx_seq_one_letter_code
_entity_poly.pdbx_strand_id
1 'polypeptide(L)'
;MNKITYKTYYNTRLKEVYFHGKLTHPLYVMVTFERQTIYFKSYYFGLFSQPRFFLDVPGAGSKGPDIELAIKKENEVIAFIIEKHKDDFSLETFKAAYAYYSVDLCELSERGFRDYLYTFFWDDGSPYLGDLVKHGAGHIIAYNLVRDFKRNFQKERYDKLVRNAFDYAPPYLPLYGFMSEKKRWPELCLTMMEWQSIEITLAFKDYLDKVYPDVDGLELVKEVNALPYSKWA
;
A
#
# COMPACT_ATOMS: atom_id res chain seq x y z
N MET A 1 -21.81 -13.51 -24.96
CA MET A 1 -20.96 -12.83 -23.96
C MET A 1 -21.28 -11.36 -23.97
N ASN A 2 -21.68 -10.81 -22.82
CA ASN A 2 -21.88 -9.37 -22.68
C ASN A 2 -20.54 -8.66 -22.89
N LYS A 3 -20.52 -7.64 -23.75
CA LYS A 3 -19.29 -6.95 -24.13
C LYS A 3 -18.91 -5.96 -23.03
N ILE A 4 -17.93 -6.32 -22.21
CA ILE A 4 -17.28 -5.40 -21.26
C ILE A 4 -16.18 -4.65 -22.00
N THR A 5 -16.11 -3.33 -21.84
CA THR A 5 -14.99 -2.52 -22.33
C THR A 5 -14.52 -1.57 -21.24
N TYR A 6 -13.22 -1.37 -21.13
CA TYR A 6 -12.65 -0.42 -20.18
C TYR A 6 -11.50 0.37 -20.81
N LYS A 7 -11.21 1.54 -20.24
CA LYS A 7 -10.00 2.31 -20.55
C LYS A 7 -9.57 3.13 -19.34
N THR A 8 -8.26 3.19 -19.14
CA THR A 8 -7.59 4.16 -18.27
C THR A 8 -7.18 5.36 -19.12
N TYR A 9 -7.55 6.57 -18.72
CA TYR A 9 -7.34 7.77 -19.53
C TYR A 9 -7.00 9.00 -18.69
N TYR A 10 -6.25 9.92 -19.29
CA TYR A 10 -5.98 11.25 -18.74
C TYR A 10 -7.23 12.12 -18.79
N ASN A 11 -7.70 12.59 -17.65
CA ASN A 11 -8.88 13.47 -17.60
C ASN A 11 -8.49 14.93 -17.87
N THR A 12 -8.38 15.27 -19.16
CA THR A 12 -7.99 16.61 -19.64
C THR A 12 -8.99 17.72 -19.33
N ARG A 13 -10.19 17.38 -18.83
CA ARG A 13 -11.18 18.36 -18.35
C ARG A 13 -10.85 18.92 -16.97
N LEU A 14 -10.00 18.22 -16.22
CA LEU A 14 -9.54 18.66 -14.90
C LEU A 14 -8.20 19.37 -15.01
N LYS A 15 -7.93 20.25 -14.04
CA LYS A 15 -6.63 20.92 -13.93
C LYS A 15 -5.51 19.89 -13.81
N GLU A 16 -4.38 20.24 -14.39
CA GLU A 16 -3.16 19.46 -14.20
C GLU A 16 -2.78 19.42 -12.72
N VAL A 17 -2.20 18.30 -12.32
CA VAL A 17 -1.70 18.02 -10.99
C VAL A 17 -0.25 17.58 -11.11
N TYR A 18 0.50 17.79 -10.03
CA TYR A 18 1.89 17.38 -9.97
C TYR A 18 1.99 15.89 -9.64
N PHE A 19 2.78 15.17 -10.44
CA PHE A 19 3.14 13.77 -10.21
C PHE A 19 4.67 13.67 -10.26
N HIS A 20 5.32 13.82 -9.09
CA HIS A 20 6.75 13.58 -8.90
C HIS A 20 7.69 14.27 -9.91
N GLY A 21 7.55 15.57 -10.12
CA GLY A 21 8.38 16.31 -11.09
C GLY A 21 7.64 16.71 -12.35
N LYS A 22 6.54 16.02 -12.68
CA LYS A 22 5.84 16.16 -13.96
C LYS A 22 4.43 16.69 -13.74
N LEU A 23 4.05 17.75 -14.47
CA LEU A 23 2.66 18.15 -14.58
C LEU A 23 1.92 17.16 -15.49
N THR A 24 0.76 16.69 -15.04
CA THR A 24 -0.06 15.74 -15.78
C THR A 24 -1.52 15.86 -15.40
N HIS A 25 -2.43 15.31 -16.18
CA HIS A 25 -3.84 15.25 -15.81
C HIS A 25 -4.13 14.02 -14.93
N PRO A 26 -5.07 14.11 -13.98
CA PRO A 26 -5.49 12.96 -13.19
C PRO A 26 -5.94 11.78 -14.06
N LEU A 27 -5.54 10.55 -13.69
CA LEU A 27 -6.03 9.35 -14.35
C LEU A 27 -7.43 8.97 -13.87
N TYR A 28 -8.28 8.65 -14.83
CA TYR A 28 -9.62 8.14 -14.61
C TYR A 28 -9.77 6.80 -15.33
N VAL A 29 -10.69 6.00 -14.82
CA VAL A 29 -11.11 4.74 -15.43
C VAL A 29 -12.53 4.90 -15.91
N MET A 30 -12.77 4.42 -17.12
CA MET A 30 -14.10 4.24 -17.69
C MET A 30 -14.33 2.74 -17.86
N VAL A 31 -15.44 2.24 -17.34
CA VAL A 31 -15.89 0.85 -17.54
C VAL A 31 -17.31 0.88 -18.09
N THR A 32 -17.54 0.12 -19.16
CA THR A 32 -18.84 0.01 -19.84
C THR A 32 -19.30 -1.44 -19.84
N PHE A 33 -20.54 -1.66 -19.42
CA PHE A 33 -21.24 -2.95 -19.44
C PHE A 33 -22.70 -2.72 -19.85
N GLU A 34 -23.20 -3.49 -20.82
CA GLU A 34 -24.60 -3.41 -21.29
C GLU A 34 -25.11 -1.98 -21.56
N ARG A 35 -24.27 -1.14 -22.21
CA ARG A 35 -24.52 0.28 -22.54
C ARG A 35 -24.52 1.24 -21.34
N GLN A 36 -24.35 0.75 -20.12
CA GLN A 36 -24.10 1.58 -18.95
C GLN A 36 -22.61 1.83 -18.78
N THR A 37 -22.23 3.07 -18.48
CA THR A 37 -20.82 3.44 -18.29
C THR A 37 -20.65 4.13 -16.95
N ILE A 38 -19.64 3.71 -16.20
CA ILE A 38 -19.19 4.38 -14.97
C ILE A 38 -17.83 5.02 -15.20
N TYR A 39 -17.58 6.10 -14.47
CA TYR A 39 -16.32 6.82 -14.45
C TYR A 39 -15.88 7.02 -13.01
N PHE A 40 -14.61 6.75 -12.71
CA PHE A 40 -14.04 6.98 -11.39
C PHE A 40 -12.57 7.32 -11.48
N LYS A 41 -12.03 7.94 -10.42
CA LYS A 41 -10.61 8.28 -10.34
C LYS A 41 -9.80 7.01 -10.09
N SER A 42 -8.67 6.86 -10.77
CA SER A 42 -7.75 5.73 -10.56
C SER A 42 -7.21 5.71 -9.12
N TYR A 43 -7.33 4.56 -8.45
CA TYR A 43 -6.75 4.33 -7.12
C TYR A 43 -5.23 4.42 -7.19
N TYR A 44 -4.59 3.74 -8.16
CA TYR A 44 -3.14 3.69 -8.25
C TYR A 44 -2.52 5.03 -8.63
N PHE A 45 -3.21 5.87 -9.41
CA PHE A 45 -2.80 7.26 -9.59
C PHE A 45 -2.79 8.01 -8.26
N GLY A 46 -3.85 7.85 -7.45
CA GLY A 46 -3.92 8.40 -6.10
C GLY A 46 -2.76 7.92 -5.22
N LEU A 47 -2.59 6.60 -5.10
CA LEU A 47 -1.54 5.97 -4.30
C LEU A 47 -0.15 6.42 -4.72
N PHE A 48 0.20 6.24 -5.99
CA PHE A 48 1.54 6.55 -6.48
C PHE A 48 1.80 8.05 -6.57
N SER A 49 0.80 8.93 -6.58
CA SER A 49 1.02 10.39 -6.50
C SER A 49 1.40 10.88 -5.09
N GLN A 50 1.26 10.04 -4.07
CA GLN A 50 1.52 10.46 -2.69
C GLN A 50 3.01 10.82 -2.50
N PRO A 51 3.32 11.90 -1.73
CA PRO A 51 4.70 12.35 -1.50
C PRO A 51 5.65 11.27 -0.96
N ARG A 52 5.11 10.26 -0.23
CA ARG A 52 5.88 9.12 0.29
C ARG A 52 6.61 8.30 -0.78
N PHE A 53 6.13 8.33 -2.02
CA PHE A 53 6.76 7.64 -3.14
C PHE A 53 7.73 8.56 -3.91
N PHE A 54 7.88 9.82 -3.51
CA PHE A 54 8.88 10.73 -4.05
C PHE A 54 10.18 10.59 -3.26
N LEU A 55 11.24 10.18 -3.93
CA LEU A 55 12.59 10.17 -3.40
C LEU A 55 13.26 11.47 -3.83
N ASP A 56 13.65 12.31 -2.87
CA ASP A 56 14.51 13.47 -3.13
C ASP A 56 15.83 13.27 -2.37
N VAL A 57 16.92 13.14 -3.11
CA VAL A 57 18.25 12.92 -2.55
C VAL A 57 19.11 14.16 -2.77
N PRO A 58 19.53 14.84 -1.70
CA PRO A 58 20.40 16.02 -1.81
C PRO A 58 21.63 15.72 -2.67
N GLY A 59 21.82 16.50 -3.74
CA GLY A 59 22.96 16.37 -4.66
C GLY A 59 22.88 15.22 -5.69
N ALA A 60 21.92 14.30 -5.57
CA ALA A 60 21.71 13.21 -6.54
C ALA A 60 20.40 13.34 -7.34
N GLY A 61 19.54 14.30 -6.96
CA GLY A 61 18.30 14.62 -7.64
C GLY A 61 17.11 13.85 -7.10
N SER A 62 15.98 13.99 -7.80
CA SER A 62 14.70 13.41 -7.38
C SER A 62 14.21 12.32 -8.34
N LYS A 63 13.46 11.38 -7.79
CA LYS A 63 12.88 10.24 -8.52
C LYS A 63 11.55 9.86 -7.88
N GLY A 64 10.54 9.57 -8.71
CA GLY A 64 9.28 8.98 -8.25
C GLY A 64 8.85 7.84 -9.16
N PRO A 65 7.76 7.13 -8.81
CA PRO A 65 7.03 6.31 -9.76
C PRO A 65 6.69 7.09 -11.03
N ASP A 66 6.71 6.40 -12.16
CA ASP A 66 6.18 6.92 -13.42
C ASP A 66 4.67 6.63 -13.53
N ILE A 67 3.97 7.46 -14.29
CA ILE A 67 2.51 7.34 -14.45
C ILE A 67 2.11 6.05 -15.17
N GLU A 68 3.00 5.51 -16.00
CA GLU A 68 2.89 4.23 -16.68
C GLU A 68 2.75 3.07 -15.68
N LEU A 69 3.38 3.16 -14.50
CA LEU A 69 3.20 2.16 -13.45
C LEU A 69 1.77 2.18 -12.91
N ALA A 70 1.20 3.38 -12.68
CA ALA A 70 -0.18 3.51 -12.24
C ALA A 70 -1.15 2.93 -13.29
N ILE A 71 -0.94 3.25 -14.57
CA ILE A 71 -1.75 2.70 -15.69
C ILE A 71 -1.64 1.17 -15.76
N LYS A 72 -0.44 0.62 -15.62
CA LYS A 72 -0.20 -0.83 -15.61
C LYS A 72 -0.98 -1.50 -14.48
N LYS A 73 -0.83 -1.01 -13.24
CA LYS A 73 -1.52 -1.55 -12.07
C LYS A 73 -3.05 -1.43 -12.16
N GLU A 74 -3.52 -0.33 -12.73
CA GLU A 74 -4.94 -0.11 -13.00
C GLU A 74 -5.48 -1.16 -13.98
N ASN A 75 -4.77 -1.40 -15.09
CA ASN A 75 -5.20 -2.39 -16.07
C ASN A 75 -5.12 -3.83 -15.52
N GLU A 76 -4.12 -4.14 -14.69
CA GLU A 76 -3.98 -5.44 -14.02
C GLU A 76 -5.19 -5.74 -13.13
N VAL A 77 -5.57 -4.81 -12.24
CA VAL A 77 -6.70 -5.04 -11.32
C VAL A 77 -8.04 -5.12 -12.05
N ILE A 78 -8.24 -4.29 -13.08
CA ILE A 78 -9.49 -4.31 -13.86
C ILE A 78 -9.62 -5.63 -14.61
N ALA A 79 -8.55 -6.10 -15.25
CA ALA A 79 -8.55 -7.38 -15.97
C ALA A 79 -8.82 -8.55 -15.01
N PHE A 80 -8.19 -8.54 -13.83
CA PHE A 80 -8.42 -9.54 -12.79
C PHE A 80 -9.89 -9.59 -12.35
N ILE A 81 -10.50 -8.42 -12.07
CA ILE A 81 -11.90 -8.36 -11.62
C ILE A 81 -12.85 -8.86 -12.70
N ILE A 82 -12.64 -8.46 -13.95
CA ILE A 82 -13.46 -8.89 -15.09
C ILE A 82 -13.41 -10.42 -15.25
N GLU A 83 -12.22 -11.02 -15.19
CA GLU A 83 -12.09 -12.48 -15.29
C GLU A 83 -12.72 -13.19 -14.09
N LYS A 84 -12.47 -12.68 -12.87
CA LYS A 84 -12.98 -13.28 -11.63
C LYS A 84 -14.51 -13.28 -11.54
N HIS A 85 -15.16 -12.27 -12.12
CA HIS A 85 -16.61 -12.09 -12.11
C HIS A 85 -17.24 -12.26 -13.49
N LYS A 86 -16.63 -13.06 -14.38
CA LYS A 86 -17.11 -13.19 -15.77
C LYS A 86 -18.54 -13.72 -15.89
N ASP A 87 -18.98 -14.53 -14.93
CA ASP A 87 -20.29 -15.20 -14.94
C ASP A 87 -21.37 -14.37 -14.23
N ASP A 88 -21.00 -13.49 -13.29
CA ASP A 88 -21.89 -12.67 -12.45
C ASP A 88 -21.60 -11.17 -12.56
N PHE A 89 -20.96 -10.74 -13.66
CA PHE A 89 -20.50 -9.36 -13.82
C PHE A 89 -21.68 -8.38 -13.75
N SER A 90 -21.53 -7.39 -12.88
CA SER A 90 -22.33 -6.17 -12.87
C SER A 90 -21.44 -4.98 -12.53
N LEU A 91 -21.89 -3.76 -12.86
CA LEU A 91 -21.14 -2.54 -12.49
C LEU A 91 -21.04 -2.38 -10.97
N GLU A 92 -22.01 -2.87 -10.20
CA GLU A 92 -21.98 -2.82 -8.73
C GLU A 92 -21.00 -3.87 -8.17
N THR A 93 -21.03 -5.10 -8.69
CA THR A 93 -20.03 -6.14 -8.35
C THR A 93 -18.62 -5.63 -8.67
N PHE A 94 -18.43 -5.00 -9.83
CA PHE A 94 -17.16 -4.43 -10.24
C PHE A 94 -16.67 -3.34 -9.29
N LYS A 95 -17.54 -2.38 -8.91
CA LYS A 95 -17.16 -1.31 -7.96
C LYS A 95 -16.72 -1.86 -6.62
N ALA A 96 -17.48 -2.81 -6.06
CA ALA A 96 -17.17 -3.44 -4.79
C ALA A 96 -15.84 -4.21 -4.87
N ALA A 97 -15.65 -4.99 -5.93
CA ALA A 97 -14.40 -5.70 -6.18
C ALA A 97 -13.21 -4.75 -6.36
N TYR A 98 -13.39 -3.64 -7.09
CA TYR A 98 -12.35 -2.65 -7.30
C TYR A 98 -11.90 -1.98 -6.00
N ALA A 99 -12.87 -1.59 -5.15
CA ALA A 99 -12.60 -1.00 -3.84
C ALA A 99 -11.87 -1.97 -2.89
N TYR A 100 -12.06 -3.27 -3.08
CA TYR A 100 -11.38 -4.29 -2.29
C TYR A 100 -10.00 -4.65 -2.85
N TYR A 101 -9.91 -5.08 -4.12
CA TYR A 101 -8.70 -5.65 -4.70
C TYR A 101 -7.59 -4.64 -4.99
N SER A 102 -7.92 -3.35 -5.13
CA SER A 102 -6.92 -2.32 -5.43
C SER A 102 -6.10 -1.90 -4.20
N VAL A 103 -6.59 -2.17 -2.99
CA VAL A 103 -6.02 -1.65 -1.74
C VAL A 103 -4.58 -2.15 -1.54
N ASP A 104 -3.66 -1.23 -1.26
CA ASP A 104 -2.31 -1.55 -0.79
C ASP A 104 -2.31 -1.86 0.72
N LEU A 105 -1.98 -3.10 1.08
CA LEU A 105 -1.88 -3.56 2.46
C LEU A 105 -0.80 -2.84 3.26
N CYS A 106 0.29 -2.43 2.59
CA CYS A 106 1.34 -1.65 3.23
C CYS A 106 0.83 -0.26 3.62
N GLU A 107 0.14 0.44 2.72
CA GLU A 107 -0.49 1.74 3.02
C GLU A 107 -1.54 1.60 4.13
N LEU A 108 -2.42 0.60 4.01
CA LEU A 108 -3.54 0.38 4.93
C LEU A 108 -3.07 0.19 6.38
N SER A 109 -2.00 -0.58 6.58
CA SER A 109 -1.47 -0.90 7.90
C SER A 109 -0.54 0.18 8.48
N GLU A 110 0.01 1.08 7.64
CA GLU A 110 1.01 2.05 8.08
C GLU A 110 0.50 3.08 9.08
N ARG A 111 -0.76 3.52 8.92
CA ARG A 111 -1.33 4.51 9.84
C ARG A 111 -1.36 3.98 11.29
N GLY A 112 -1.90 2.78 11.49
CA GLY A 112 -1.92 2.16 12.81
C GLY A 112 -0.51 1.87 13.34
N PHE A 113 0.42 1.53 12.46
CA PHE A 113 1.82 1.37 12.85
C PHE A 113 2.47 2.68 13.34
N ARG A 114 2.11 3.83 12.76
CA ARG A 114 2.58 5.14 13.27
C ARG A 114 1.97 5.50 14.61
N ASP A 115 0.70 5.16 14.83
CA ASP A 115 0.05 5.35 16.13
C ASP A 115 0.73 4.49 17.20
N TYR A 116 1.15 3.27 16.84
CA TYR A 116 2.03 2.44 17.67
C TYR A 116 3.37 3.14 17.97
N LEU A 117 4.10 3.61 16.95
CA LEU A 117 5.38 4.29 17.16
C LEU A 117 5.25 5.52 18.07
N TYR A 118 4.19 6.30 17.88
CA TYR A 118 3.87 7.44 18.74
C TYR A 118 3.76 7.02 20.21
N THR A 119 2.97 5.99 20.47
CA THR A 119 2.73 5.47 21.82
C THR A 119 4.01 4.87 22.42
N PHE A 120 4.74 4.06 21.64
CA PHE A 120 6.02 3.48 22.05
C PHE A 120 7.00 4.55 22.52
N PHE A 121 7.17 5.64 21.76
CA PHE A 121 8.09 6.71 22.13
C PHE A 121 7.64 7.49 23.36
N TRP A 122 6.32 7.61 23.58
CA TRP A 122 5.77 8.21 24.79
C TRP A 122 6.12 7.37 26.02
N ASP A 123 5.83 6.07 25.98
CA ASP A 123 6.05 5.13 27.09
C ASP A 123 7.55 4.91 27.38
N ASP A 124 8.38 5.00 26.35
CA ASP A 124 9.84 4.83 26.44
C ASP A 124 10.57 6.11 26.86
N GLY A 125 9.85 7.17 27.24
CA GLY A 125 10.41 8.40 27.79
C GLY A 125 10.99 9.35 26.72
N SER A 126 10.61 9.20 25.45
CA SER A 126 11.03 10.06 24.33
C SER A 126 9.82 10.68 23.59
N PRO A 127 8.88 11.35 24.28
CA PRO A 127 7.59 11.76 23.70
C PRO A 127 7.73 12.67 22.47
N TYR A 128 8.77 13.53 22.41
CA TYR A 128 9.02 14.40 21.27
C TYR A 128 9.48 13.65 20.01
N LEU A 129 10.10 12.48 20.15
CA LEU A 129 10.33 11.59 19.00
C LEU A 129 9.01 11.00 18.51
N GLY A 130 8.08 10.71 19.42
CA GLY A 130 6.71 10.33 19.10
C GLY A 130 5.99 11.41 18.30
N ASP A 131 6.01 12.66 18.79
CA ASP A 131 5.41 13.81 18.09
C ASP A 131 6.01 14.00 16.69
N LEU A 132 7.34 13.85 16.56
CA LEU A 132 8.02 13.91 15.28
C LEU A 132 7.53 12.84 14.29
N VAL A 133 7.34 11.59 14.75
CA VAL A 133 6.81 10.50 13.90
C VAL A 133 5.36 10.77 13.51
N LYS A 134 4.53 11.24 14.45
CA LYS A 134 3.09 11.46 14.24
C LYS A 134 2.81 12.66 13.34
N HIS A 135 3.56 13.75 13.50
CA HIS A 135 3.29 15.01 12.82
C HIS A 135 4.29 15.35 11.72
N GLY A 136 5.57 15.00 11.90
CA GLY A 136 6.65 15.36 10.96
C GLY A 136 6.88 14.35 9.84
N ALA A 137 6.58 13.07 10.06
CA ALA A 137 6.99 12.01 9.14
C ALA A 137 5.91 11.59 8.12
N GLY A 138 4.83 12.37 7.92
CA GLY A 138 3.71 11.99 7.04
C GLY A 138 4.08 11.76 5.56
N HIS A 139 5.25 12.24 5.13
CA HIS A 139 5.80 12.08 3.78
C HIS A 139 6.93 11.04 3.72
N ILE A 140 7.29 10.39 4.83
CA ILE A 140 8.39 9.41 4.90
C ILE A 140 7.79 8.05 5.16
N ILE A 141 8.10 7.03 4.39
CA ILE A 141 7.62 5.66 4.66
C ILE A 141 8.09 5.19 6.04
N ALA A 142 7.17 4.79 6.93
CA ALA A 142 7.48 4.47 8.32
C ALA A 142 8.51 3.34 8.47
N TYR A 143 8.54 2.39 7.54
CA TYR A 143 9.54 1.33 7.51
C TYR A 143 10.99 1.86 7.38
N ASN A 144 11.19 2.98 6.66
CA ASN A 144 12.50 3.61 6.56
C ASN A 144 12.95 4.18 7.91
N LEU A 145 12.03 4.75 8.70
CA LEU A 145 12.33 5.21 10.07
C LEU A 145 12.81 4.03 10.93
N VAL A 146 12.12 2.89 10.85
CA VAL A 146 12.49 1.69 11.61
C VAL A 146 13.86 1.16 11.21
N ARG A 147 14.21 1.23 9.92
CA ARG A 147 15.57 0.90 9.44
C ARG A 147 16.62 1.84 9.99
N ASP A 148 16.33 3.12 10.11
CA ASP A 148 17.26 4.08 10.71
C ASP A 148 17.35 3.88 12.23
N PHE A 149 16.25 3.55 12.91
CA PHE A 149 16.27 3.17 14.33
C PHE A 149 17.16 1.96 14.56
N LYS A 150 17.12 0.94 13.68
CA LYS A 150 18.02 -0.23 13.76
C LYS A 150 19.50 0.15 13.79
N ARG A 151 19.87 1.24 13.09
CA ARG A 151 21.26 1.71 12.99
C ARG A 151 21.67 2.61 14.15
N ASN A 152 20.72 3.37 14.71
CA ASN A 152 21.00 4.47 15.62
C ASN A 152 20.60 4.18 17.08
N PHE A 153 19.69 3.24 17.33
CA PHE A 153 19.26 2.90 18.68
C PHE A 153 20.15 1.83 19.30
N GLN A 154 20.18 1.81 20.63
CA GLN A 154 20.69 0.67 21.38
C GLN A 154 19.89 -0.58 21.00
N LYS A 155 20.58 -1.73 20.91
CA LYS A 155 20.00 -2.98 20.42
C LYS A 155 18.75 -3.37 21.23
N GLU A 156 18.83 -3.25 22.55
CA GLU A 156 17.75 -3.61 23.48
C GLU A 156 16.51 -2.76 23.23
N ARG A 157 16.71 -1.46 22.97
CA ARG A 157 15.64 -0.52 22.66
C ARG A 157 14.98 -0.83 21.32
N TYR A 158 15.79 -1.11 20.29
CA TYR A 158 15.29 -1.49 18.97
C TYR A 158 14.53 -2.83 19.01
N ASP A 159 15.09 -3.83 19.69
CA ASP A 159 14.47 -5.14 19.82
C ASP A 159 13.12 -5.04 20.56
N LYS A 160 13.03 -4.21 21.61
CA LYS A 160 11.76 -3.90 22.31
C LYS A 160 10.74 -3.27 21.35
N LEU A 161 11.14 -2.29 20.55
CA LEU A 161 10.28 -1.67 19.54
C LEU A 161 9.77 -2.69 18.52
N VAL A 162 10.61 -3.57 18.03
CA VAL A 162 10.19 -4.57 17.03
C VAL A 162 9.26 -5.61 17.64
N ARG A 163 9.59 -6.13 18.83
CA ARG A 163 8.75 -7.13 19.52
C ARG A 163 7.36 -6.58 19.86
N ASN A 164 7.31 -5.41 20.49
CA ASN A 164 6.04 -4.77 20.86
C ASN A 164 5.17 -4.45 19.64
N ALA A 165 5.76 -4.26 18.45
CA ALA A 165 4.97 -4.03 17.23
C ALA A 165 4.07 -5.22 16.87
N PHE A 166 4.45 -6.45 17.21
CA PHE A 166 3.64 -7.64 16.96
C PHE A 166 2.41 -7.73 17.88
N ASP A 167 2.45 -7.09 19.04
CA ASP A 167 1.34 -7.11 20.01
C ASP A 167 0.42 -5.89 19.89
N TYR A 168 0.99 -4.73 19.50
CA TYR A 168 0.31 -3.43 19.61
C TYR A 168 0.14 -2.69 18.28
N ALA A 169 0.66 -3.23 17.18
CA ALA A 169 0.54 -2.59 15.87
C ALA A 169 -0.11 -3.54 14.85
N PRO A 170 -0.71 -2.99 13.77
CA PRO A 170 -1.02 -3.80 12.59
C PRO A 170 0.24 -4.46 12.02
N PRO A 171 0.11 -5.53 11.20
CA PRO A 171 1.23 -6.29 10.62
C PRO A 171 2.03 -5.53 9.53
N TYR A 172 2.22 -4.22 9.68
CA TYR A 172 2.94 -3.36 8.76
C TYR A 172 4.41 -3.74 8.58
N LEU A 173 5.14 -4.00 9.69
CA LEU A 173 6.55 -4.36 9.63
C LEU A 173 6.81 -5.61 8.80
N PRO A 174 6.14 -6.75 9.06
CA PRO A 174 6.34 -7.94 8.25
C PRO A 174 5.85 -7.74 6.81
N LEU A 175 4.71 -7.07 6.57
CA LEU A 175 4.20 -6.79 5.23
C LEU A 175 5.21 -5.99 4.39
N TYR A 176 5.65 -4.85 4.91
CA TYR A 176 6.59 -3.99 4.18
C TYR A 176 7.98 -4.63 4.05
N GLY A 177 8.42 -5.36 5.07
CA GLY A 177 9.67 -6.11 5.04
C GLY A 177 9.68 -7.17 3.95
N PHE A 178 8.61 -7.97 3.84
CA PHE A 178 8.42 -8.94 2.76
C PHE A 178 8.46 -8.27 1.38
N MET A 179 7.74 -7.15 1.23
CA MET A 179 7.73 -6.42 -0.05
C MET A 179 9.09 -5.86 -0.43
N SER A 180 9.89 -5.45 0.55
CA SER A 180 11.25 -4.96 0.34
C SER A 180 12.22 -6.06 -0.14
N GLU A 181 11.94 -7.35 0.14
CA GLU A 181 12.71 -8.48 -0.42
C GLU A 181 12.23 -8.87 -1.82
N LYS A 182 10.91 -8.78 -2.07
CA LYS A 182 10.30 -9.27 -3.32
C LYS A 182 10.28 -8.26 -4.46
N LYS A 183 10.11 -6.98 -4.15
CA LYS A 183 9.95 -5.92 -5.15
C LYS A 183 11.01 -4.85 -4.97
N ARG A 184 11.30 -4.16 -6.08
CA ARG A 184 12.15 -2.97 -6.07
C ARG A 184 11.26 -1.73 -6.01
N TRP A 185 11.74 -0.70 -5.33
CA TRP A 185 11.16 0.63 -5.44
C TRP A 185 11.10 1.05 -6.92
N PRO A 186 9.99 1.65 -7.41
CA PRO A 186 8.85 2.22 -6.66
C PRO A 186 7.68 1.27 -6.40
N GLU A 187 7.76 -0.01 -6.79
CA GLU A 187 6.66 -0.98 -6.68
C GLU A 187 6.52 -1.62 -5.28
N LEU A 188 6.86 -0.90 -4.20
CA LEU A 188 6.81 -1.42 -2.83
C LEU A 188 5.40 -1.40 -2.22
N CYS A 189 4.42 -1.89 -2.98
CA CYS A 189 3.04 -2.10 -2.54
C CYS A 189 2.67 -3.59 -2.62
N LEU A 190 1.79 -4.02 -1.72
CA LEU A 190 1.18 -5.35 -1.75
C LEU A 190 -0.33 -5.18 -1.87
N THR A 191 -0.85 -5.39 -3.07
CA THR A 191 -2.28 -5.20 -3.30
C THR A 191 -3.08 -6.35 -2.71
N MET A 192 -4.32 -6.10 -2.31
CA MET A 192 -5.24 -7.16 -1.90
C MET A 192 -5.44 -8.18 -3.04
N MET A 193 -5.44 -7.75 -4.30
CA MET A 193 -5.41 -8.66 -5.44
C MET A 193 -4.26 -9.67 -5.37
N GLU A 194 -3.03 -9.19 -5.14
CA GLU A 194 -1.85 -10.05 -5.02
C GLU A 194 -1.92 -10.95 -3.79
N TRP A 195 -2.42 -10.43 -2.67
CA TRP A 195 -2.55 -11.17 -1.41
C TRP A 195 -3.48 -12.39 -1.51
N GLN A 196 -4.48 -12.36 -2.39
CA GLN A 196 -5.38 -13.49 -2.63
C GLN A 196 -4.71 -14.66 -3.34
N SER A 197 -3.48 -14.49 -3.85
CA SER A 197 -2.71 -15.60 -4.41
C SER A 197 -2.16 -16.47 -3.29
N ILE A 198 -2.48 -17.77 -3.33
CA ILE A 198 -1.92 -18.78 -2.41
C ILE A 198 -0.38 -18.74 -2.46
N GLU A 199 0.21 -18.52 -3.63
CA GLU A 199 1.66 -18.41 -3.79
C GLU A 199 2.24 -17.24 -2.97
N ILE A 200 1.56 -16.10 -2.98
CA ILE A 200 2.00 -14.91 -2.22
C ILE A 200 1.82 -15.13 -0.73
N THR A 201 0.70 -15.70 -0.28
CA THR A 201 0.48 -15.99 1.13
C THR A 201 1.48 -17.02 1.66
N LEU A 202 1.80 -18.06 0.89
CA LEU A 202 2.83 -19.06 1.25
C LEU A 202 4.22 -18.42 1.29
N ALA A 203 4.59 -17.62 0.28
CA ALA A 203 5.88 -16.93 0.26
C ALA A 203 6.03 -15.93 1.42
N PHE A 204 4.93 -15.31 1.84
CA PHE A 204 4.91 -14.44 3.02
C PHE A 204 5.12 -15.25 4.30
N LYS A 205 4.46 -16.39 4.45
CA LYS A 205 4.68 -17.30 5.58
C LYS A 205 6.13 -17.76 5.65
N ASP A 206 6.71 -18.20 4.54
CA ASP A 206 8.12 -18.61 4.47
C ASP A 206 9.07 -17.47 4.87
N TYR A 207 8.72 -16.23 4.50
CA TYR A 207 9.45 -15.04 4.93
C TYR A 207 9.36 -14.83 6.45
N LEU A 208 8.18 -15.00 7.05
CA LEU A 208 7.99 -14.89 8.50
C LEU A 208 8.81 -15.93 9.26
N ASP A 209 8.74 -17.20 8.84
CA ASP A 209 9.47 -18.30 9.47
C ASP A 209 10.99 -18.06 9.47
N LYS A 210 11.50 -17.34 8.45
CA LYS A 210 12.92 -16.99 8.32
C LYS A 210 13.32 -15.74 9.11
N VAL A 211 12.52 -14.68 9.06
CA VAL A 211 12.89 -13.35 9.57
C VAL A 211 12.41 -13.12 11.01
N TYR A 212 11.29 -13.73 11.38
CA TYR A 212 10.64 -13.62 12.68
C TYR A 212 10.29 -15.02 13.23
N PRO A 213 11.28 -15.90 13.47
CA PRO A 213 11.05 -17.31 13.80
C PRO A 213 10.29 -17.52 15.12
N ASP A 214 10.26 -16.51 16.00
CA ASP A 214 9.58 -16.55 17.29
C ASP A 214 8.10 -16.09 17.21
N VAL A 215 7.62 -15.69 16.04
CA VAL A 215 6.26 -15.19 15.83
C VAL A 215 5.40 -16.24 15.14
N ASP A 216 4.15 -16.39 15.56
CA ASP A 216 3.20 -17.28 14.89
C ASP A 216 2.81 -16.71 13.51
N GLY A 217 3.44 -17.25 12.46
CA GLY A 217 3.18 -16.82 11.09
C GLY A 217 1.74 -17.07 10.61
N LEU A 218 1.03 -18.06 11.17
CA LEU A 218 -0.37 -18.28 10.85
C LEU A 218 -1.26 -17.21 11.47
N GLU A 219 -0.96 -16.78 12.69
CA GLU A 219 -1.70 -15.69 13.34
C GLU A 219 -1.52 -14.38 12.59
N LEU A 220 -0.29 -14.05 12.16
CA LEU A 220 -0.04 -12.88 11.34
C LEU A 220 -0.80 -12.91 10.00
N VAL A 221 -0.91 -14.06 9.35
CA VAL A 221 -1.73 -14.20 8.13
C VAL A 221 -3.20 -13.91 8.44
N LYS A 222 -3.73 -14.36 9.59
CA LYS A 222 -5.10 -14.03 10.01
C LYS A 222 -5.27 -12.53 10.29
N GLU A 223 -4.31 -11.90 10.93
CA GLU A 223 -4.33 -10.45 11.19
C GLU A 223 -4.35 -9.64 9.88
N VAL A 224 -3.54 -10.02 8.89
CA VAL A 224 -3.57 -9.38 7.57
C VAL A 224 -4.95 -9.55 6.93
N ASN A 225 -5.54 -10.75 7.00
CA ASN A 225 -6.89 -11.00 6.50
C ASN A 225 -7.99 -10.21 7.25
N ALA A 226 -7.74 -9.85 8.51
CA ALA A 226 -8.66 -9.12 9.37
C ALA A 226 -8.51 -7.58 9.29
N LEU A 227 -7.53 -7.06 8.54
CA LEU A 227 -7.37 -5.62 8.38
C LEU A 227 -8.68 -4.97 7.89
N PRO A 228 -9.08 -3.80 8.41
CA PRO A 228 -10.37 -3.21 8.10
C PRO A 228 -10.40 -2.65 6.67
N TYR A 229 -10.90 -3.45 5.74
CA TYR A 229 -11.15 -3.04 4.36
C TYR A 229 -12.47 -2.27 4.21
N SER A 230 -12.64 -1.09 4.82
CA SER A 230 -13.69 -0.14 4.37
C SER A 230 -13.63 1.25 5.03
N LYS A 231 -13.58 2.30 4.19
CA LYS A 231 -14.52 3.45 4.21
C LYS A 231 -14.33 4.36 2.98
N TRP A 232 -14.33 3.81 1.77
CA TRP A 232 -14.49 4.60 0.54
C TRP A 232 -15.29 3.80 -0.49
N ALA A 233 -16.62 3.85 -0.33
CA ALA A 233 -17.55 4.03 -1.43
C ALA A 233 -17.94 5.52 -1.43
#